data_AF-A0A0L0CSW1-F1
#
_entry.id   AF-A0A0L0CSW1-F1
#
_cell.length_a   1.000
_cell.length_b   1.000
_cell.length_c   1.000
_cell.angle_alpha   90.00
_cell.angle_beta   90.00
_cell.angle_gamma   90.00
#
_symmetry.space_group_name_H-M   'P 1'
#
loop_
_entity.id
_entity.type
_entity.pdbx_description
1 polymer ?
#
loop_
_entity_poly.entity_id
_entity_poly.type
_entity_poly.pdbx_seq_one_letter_code
_entity_poly.pdbx_strand_id
1 'polypeptide(L)'
;MFKFVTCCLIINALLAPFALSQNNNVATDVTTVIDVEIQEAFKFSNVVSSSIEEYIREALPSEARLEGEKILQDVKEGLITCESFVHTPLDIWQYKVCSSSLLRDGMAALGALQAKYRPFTSGASRIGLFW
;
A
#
# COMPACT_ATOMS: atom_id res chain seq x y z
N MET A 1 -38.14 23.31 -32.91
CA MET A 1 -37.21 24.02 -33.81
C MET A 1 -36.33 22.97 -34.50
N PHE A 2 -36.37 22.97 -35.85
CA PHE A 2 -35.56 22.32 -36.91
C PHE A 2 -34.49 21.26 -36.51
N LYS A 3 -34.53 19.98 -36.92
CA LYS A 3 -34.43 19.33 -38.25
C LYS A 3 -33.18 19.72 -39.09
N PHE A 4 -32.18 18.83 -39.13
CA PHE A 4 -31.21 18.57 -40.22
C PHE A 4 -30.64 17.16 -39.92
N VAL A 5 -30.98 16.02 -40.54
CA VAL A 5 -31.20 15.64 -41.95
C VAL A 5 -29.99 15.97 -42.84
N THR A 6 -29.19 14.90 -43.04
CA THR A 6 -28.55 14.52 -44.31
C THR A 6 -27.49 15.46 -44.88
N CYS A 7 -26.23 15.04 -44.78
CA CYS A 7 -25.22 15.39 -45.78
C CYS A 7 -24.26 14.19 -45.98
N CYS A 8 -24.76 13.17 -46.67
CA CYS A 8 -23.93 12.24 -47.43
C CYS A 8 -24.23 12.49 -48.91
N LEU A 9 -23.19 12.42 -49.74
CA LEU A 9 -23.13 12.74 -51.19
C LEU A 9 -23.00 14.25 -51.41
N ILE A 10 -21.94 14.81 -52.00
CA ILE A 10 -21.20 14.42 -53.20
C ILE A 10 -19.82 15.11 -53.12
N ILE A 11 -18.72 14.38 -53.28
CA ILE A 11 -17.59 14.72 -54.19
C ILE A 11 -16.81 13.42 -54.33
N ASN A 12 -16.99 12.83 -55.51
CA ASN A 12 -16.24 11.68 -55.98
C ASN A 12 -14.91 12.20 -56.57
N ALA A 13 -13.87 11.37 -56.45
CA ALA A 13 -12.55 11.48 -57.09
C ALA A 13 -11.60 12.56 -56.55
N LEU A 14 -10.61 12.13 -55.76
CA LEU A 14 -9.20 12.06 -56.18
C LEU A 14 -8.29 11.74 -54.97
N LEU A 15 -7.56 10.63 -55.10
CA LEU A 15 -6.25 10.35 -54.52
C LEU A 15 -6.13 9.89 -53.05
N ALA A 16 -5.55 8.68 -52.97
CA ALA A 16 -4.72 8.12 -51.92
C ALA A 16 -5.39 7.30 -50.80
N PRO A 17 -4.89 6.07 -50.55
CA PRO A 17 -5.41 5.17 -49.52
C PRO A 17 -4.95 5.66 -48.15
N PHE A 18 -5.86 6.26 -47.39
CA PHE A 18 -5.69 6.28 -45.94
C PHE A 18 -6.04 4.89 -45.43
N ALA A 19 -5.09 3.97 -45.57
CA ALA A 19 -5.01 2.84 -44.68
C ALA A 19 -4.92 3.41 -43.26
N LEU A 20 -6.02 3.36 -42.53
CA LEU A 20 -6.00 3.48 -41.07
C LEU A 20 -5.17 2.31 -40.56
N SER A 21 -3.87 2.51 -40.46
CA SER A 21 -3.00 1.71 -39.60
C SER A 21 -3.51 1.92 -38.19
N GLN A 22 -4.33 1.00 -37.69
CA GLN A 22 -4.58 0.85 -36.27
C GLN A 22 -3.23 0.50 -35.63
N ASN A 23 -2.55 1.53 -35.15
CA ASN A 23 -1.30 1.41 -34.46
C ASN A 23 -1.60 0.76 -33.10
N ASN A 24 -1.37 -0.55 -32.99
CA ASN A 24 -1.61 -1.36 -31.79
C ASN A 24 -0.71 -1.00 -30.59
N ASN A 25 -0.05 0.16 -30.60
CA ASN A 25 0.97 0.56 -29.63
C ASN A 25 0.39 1.31 -28.41
N VAL A 26 -0.89 1.68 -28.45
CA VAL A 26 -1.53 2.43 -27.35
C VAL A 26 -1.87 1.55 -26.15
N ALA A 27 -2.12 0.25 -26.36
CA ALA A 27 -2.44 -0.67 -25.25
C ALA A 27 -1.22 -1.03 -24.40
N THR A 28 -0.02 -1.07 -24.99
CA THR A 28 1.23 -1.39 -24.29
C THR A 28 1.72 -0.26 -23.40
N ASP A 29 1.60 1.00 -23.84
CA ASP A 29 2.09 2.17 -23.10
C ASP A 29 1.28 2.41 -21.82
N VAL A 30 -0.04 2.31 -21.89
CA VAL A 30 -0.94 2.50 -20.75
C VAL A 30 -0.79 1.39 -19.71
N THR A 31 -0.63 0.13 -20.14
CA THR A 31 -0.42 -0.99 -19.22
C THR A 31 0.91 -0.84 -18.47
N THR A 32 1.98 -0.43 -19.15
CA THR A 32 3.28 -0.21 -18.50
C THR A 32 3.25 0.93 -17.47
N VAL A 33 2.49 1.99 -17.70
CA VAL A 33 2.36 3.09 -16.74
C VAL A 33 1.56 2.66 -15.50
N ILE A 34 0.47 1.90 -15.70
CA ILE A 34 -0.34 1.33 -14.62
C ILE A 34 0.49 0.38 -13.75
N ASP A 35 1.30 -0.47 -14.38
CA ASP A 35 2.18 -1.40 -13.67
C ASP A 35 3.23 -0.65 -12.82
N VAL A 36 3.78 0.46 -13.31
CA VAL A 36 4.76 1.27 -12.57
C VAL A 36 4.15 1.92 -11.33
N GLU A 37 2.93 2.46 -11.42
CA GLU A 37 2.24 3.06 -10.26
C GLU A 37 1.91 2.02 -9.17
N ILE A 38 1.51 0.82 -9.58
CA ILE A 38 1.24 -0.30 -8.67
C ILE A 38 2.54 -0.77 -7.99
N GLN A 39 3.63 -0.91 -8.76
CA GLN A 39 4.94 -1.29 -8.23
C GLN A 39 5.49 -0.23 -7.25
N GLU A 40 5.26 1.05 -7.52
CA GLU A 40 5.63 2.12 -6.59
C GLU A 40 4.83 2.05 -5.28
N ALA A 41 3.53 1.74 -5.36
CA ALA A 41 2.71 1.53 -4.17
C ALA A 41 3.24 0.38 -3.29
N PHE A 42 3.69 -0.73 -3.88
CA PHE A 42 4.26 -1.88 -3.15
C PHE A 42 5.57 -1.58 -2.42
N LYS A 43 6.29 -0.50 -2.77
CA LYS A 43 7.45 -0.06 -1.97
C LYS A 43 7.06 0.30 -0.53
N PHE A 44 5.80 0.68 -0.29
CA PHE A 44 5.30 0.99 1.04
C PHE A 44 5.32 -0.24 1.97
N SER A 45 4.98 -1.44 1.47
CA SER A 45 5.08 -2.69 2.24
C SER A 45 6.49 -2.98 2.76
N ASN A 46 7.50 -2.67 1.94
CA ASN A 46 8.90 -2.81 2.36
C ASN A 46 9.24 -1.83 3.48
N VAL A 47 8.81 -0.56 3.38
CA VAL A 47 9.03 0.45 4.42
C VAL A 47 8.35 0.03 5.73
N VAL A 48 7.13 -0.48 5.68
CA VAL A 48 6.39 -0.98 6.85
C VAL A 48 7.15 -2.13 7.51
N SER A 49 7.54 -3.14 6.72
CA SER A 49 8.27 -4.31 7.22
C SER A 49 9.62 -3.93 7.83
N SER A 50 10.39 -3.07 7.16
CA SER A 50 11.68 -2.60 7.66
C SER A 50 11.55 -1.77 8.93
N SER A 51 10.51 -0.94 9.05
CA SER A 51 10.26 -0.15 10.27
C SER A 51 9.98 -1.04 11.48
N ILE A 52 9.21 -2.11 11.30
CA ILE A 52 8.93 -3.10 12.35
C ILE A 52 10.19 -3.90 12.71
N GLU A 53 10.96 -4.33 11.70
CA GLU A 53 12.21 -5.06 11.92
C GLU A 53 13.24 -4.23 12.70
N GLU A 54 13.36 -2.95 12.35
CA GLU A 54 14.19 -1.99 13.09
C GLU A 54 13.71 -1.84 14.54
N TYR A 55 12.40 -1.69 14.77
CA TYR A 55 11.86 -1.61 16.12
C TYR A 55 12.17 -2.89 16.94
N ILE A 56 12.07 -4.07 16.33
CA ILE A 56 12.41 -5.34 16.99
C ILE A 56 13.88 -5.40 17.37
N ARG A 57 14.77 -4.89 16.50
CA ARG A 57 16.21 -4.92 16.75
C ARG A 57 16.63 -3.90 17.81
N GLU A 58 16.09 -2.68 17.75
CA GLU A 58 16.58 -1.55 18.54
C GLU A 58 15.80 -1.33 19.86
N ALA A 59 14.48 -1.59 19.86
CA ALA A 59 13.60 -1.22 20.97
C ALA A 59 13.17 -2.40 21.86
N LEU A 60 13.14 -3.62 21.31
CA LEU A 60 12.75 -4.82 22.05
C LEU A 60 13.96 -5.48 22.74
N PRO A 61 13.81 -5.94 24.00
CA PRO A 61 14.84 -6.74 24.66
C PRO A 61 14.96 -8.12 23.99
N SER A 62 16.12 -8.77 24.13
CA SER A 62 16.43 -10.07 23.51
C SER A 62 15.37 -11.14 23.73
N GLU A 63 14.79 -11.15 24.93
CA GLU A 63 13.79 -12.10 25.41
C GLU A 63 12.44 -11.94 24.71
N ALA A 64 12.18 -10.75 24.14
CA ALA A 64 10.96 -10.44 23.40
C ALA A 64 11.13 -10.55 21.87
N ARG A 65 12.37 -10.72 21.37
CA ARG A 65 12.64 -10.71 19.92
C ARG A 65 11.91 -11.79 19.16
N LEU A 66 11.82 -13.01 19.70
CA LEU A 66 11.08 -14.11 19.07
C LEU A 66 9.57 -13.84 18.98
N GLU A 67 8.97 -13.21 20.00
CA GLU A 67 7.56 -12.79 19.93
C GLU A 67 7.39 -11.61 18.95
N GLY A 68 8.36 -10.70 18.88
CA GLY A 68 8.39 -9.60 17.91
C GLY A 68 8.51 -10.08 16.46
N GLU A 69 9.35 -11.09 16.20
CA GLU A 69 9.50 -11.69 14.87
C GLU A 69 8.21 -12.36 14.38
N LYS A 70 7.41 -12.94 15.29
CA LYS A 70 6.07 -13.44 14.95
C LYS A 70 5.13 -12.32 14.53
N ILE A 71 5.13 -11.19 15.26
CA ILE A 71 4.33 -10.01 14.88
C ILE A 71 4.76 -9.49 13.50
N LEU A 72 6.07 -9.44 13.22
CA LEU A 72 6.58 -9.06 11.90
C LEU A 72 6.09 -10.02 10.80
N GLN A 73 6.08 -11.32 11.08
CA GLN A 73 5.59 -12.32 10.13
C GLN A 73 4.10 -12.14 9.84
N ASP A 74 3.27 -11.94 10.87
CA ASP A 74 1.84 -11.69 10.73
C ASP A 74 1.57 -10.41 9.91
N VAL A 75 2.35 -9.35 10.13
CA VAL A 75 2.25 -8.11 9.34
C VAL A 75 2.65 -8.35 7.88
N LYS A 76 3.72 -9.12 7.61
CA LYS A 76 4.12 -9.46 6.23
C LYS A 76 3.03 -10.25 5.50
N GLU A 77 2.41 -11.22 6.16
CA GLU A 77 1.29 -11.99 5.59
C GLU A 77 0.06 -11.10 5.34
N GLY A 78 -0.23 -10.18 6.25
CA GLY A 78 -1.25 -9.16 6.06
C GLY A 78 -0.95 -8.25 4.86
N LEU A 79 0.29 -7.81 4.69
CA LEU A 79 0.70 -6.95 3.57
C LEU A 79 0.54 -7.67 2.23
N ILE A 80 0.95 -8.94 2.14
CA ILE A 80 0.71 -9.77 0.94
C ILE A 80 -0.78 -9.83 0.62
N THR A 81 -1.63 -9.95 1.64
CA THR A 81 -3.08 -9.93 1.48
C THR A 81 -3.56 -8.57 0.96
N CYS A 82 -3.06 -7.45 1.52
CA CYS A 82 -3.37 -6.10 1.02
C CYS A 82 -2.95 -5.90 -0.44
N GLU A 83 -1.80 -6.44 -0.84
CA GLU A 83 -1.28 -6.36 -2.21
C GLU A 83 -2.16 -7.16 -3.19
N SER A 84 -2.71 -8.29 -2.75
CA SER A 84 -3.58 -9.14 -3.58
C SER A 84 -4.87 -8.44 -4.05
N PHE A 85 -5.28 -7.35 -3.37
CA PHE A 85 -6.45 -6.55 -3.74
C PHE A 85 -6.14 -5.44 -4.75
N VAL A 86 -4.88 -5.20 -5.10
CA VAL A 86 -4.50 -4.15 -6.06
C VAL A 86 -4.49 -4.72 -7.47
N HIS A 87 -5.60 -4.53 -8.18
CA HIS A 87 -5.72 -4.92 -9.58
C HIS A 87 -5.71 -3.70 -10.52
N THR A 88 -6.03 -2.52 -9.99
CA THR A 88 -6.05 -1.26 -10.75
C THR A 88 -5.45 -0.11 -9.93
N PRO A 89 -5.03 1.01 -10.56
CA PRO A 89 -4.53 2.19 -9.85
C PRO A 89 -5.55 2.80 -8.87
N LEU A 90 -6.85 2.59 -9.12
CA LEU A 90 -7.92 3.06 -8.23
C LEU A 90 -7.91 2.32 -6.88
N ASP A 91 -7.37 1.11 -6.85
CA ASP A 91 -7.28 0.27 -5.65
C ASP A 91 -6.08 0.64 -4.77
N ILE A 92 -5.15 1.48 -5.27
CA ILE A 92 -3.97 1.95 -4.52
C ILE A 92 -4.38 2.63 -3.21
N TRP A 93 -5.50 3.36 -3.20
CA TRP A 93 -5.99 3.98 -1.96
C TRP A 93 -6.40 2.93 -0.93
N GLN A 94 -7.09 1.87 -1.35
CA GLN A 94 -7.51 0.78 -0.46
C GLN A 94 -6.29 0.04 0.10
N TYR A 95 -5.29 -0.22 -0.74
CA TYR A 95 -4.02 -0.78 -0.31
C TYR A 95 -3.30 0.10 0.72
N LYS A 96 -3.23 1.42 0.50
CA LYS A 96 -2.62 2.36 1.46
C LYS A 96 -3.34 2.34 2.81
N VAL A 97 -4.66 2.27 2.82
CA VAL A 97 -5.45 2.17 4.05
C VAL A 97 -5.20 0.83 4.76
N CYS A 98 -5.21 -0.27 4.01
CA CYS A 98 -4.96 -1.62 4.52
C CYS A 98 -3.56 -1.75 5.16
N SER A 99 -2.52 -1.37 4.41
CA SER A 99 -1.13 -1.40 4.87
C SER A 99 -0.87 -0.45 6.04
N SER A 100 -1.49 0.73 6.06
CA SER A 100 -1.39 1.66 7.20
C SER A 100 -2.04 1.11 8.47
N SER A 101 -3.18 0.41 8.35
CA SER A 101 -3.80 -0.27 9.50
C SER A 101 -2.88 -1.36 10.04
N LEU A 102 -2.31 -2.19 9.17
CA LEU A 102 -1.36 -3.23 9.58
C LEU A 102 -0.13 -2.67 10.29
N LEU A 103 0.44 -1.57 9.79
CA LEU A 103 1.55 -0.89 10.46
C LEU A 103 1.13 -0.42 11.86
N ARG A 104 -0.02 0.25 11.98
CA ARG A 104 -0.52 0.74 13.28
C ARG A 104 -0.72 -0.40 14.26
N ASP A 105 -1.38 -1.47 13.82
CA ASP A 105 -1.74 -2.60 14.68
C ASP A 105 -0.48 -3.41 15.06
N GLY A 106 0.47 -3.58 14.13
CA GLY A 106 1.77 -4.18 14.38
C GLY A 106 2.60 -3.37 15.40
N MET A 107 2.69 -2.05 15.24
CA MET A 107 3.40 -1.19 16.18
C MET A 107 2.73 -1.16 17.57
N ALA A 108 1.40 -1.22 17.62
CA ALA A 108 0.67 -1.33 18.89
C ALA A 108 0.97 -2.65 19.60
N ALA A 109 1.00 -3.77 18.86
CA ALA A 109 1.36 -5.07 19.40
C ALA A 109 2.81 -5.10 19.92
N LEU A 110 3.76 -4.52 19.17
CA LEU A 110 5.16 -4.38 19.60
C LEU A 110 5.29 -3.48 20.83
N GLY A 111 4.51 -2.40 20.93
CA GLY A 111 4.47 -1.54 22.12
C GLY A 111 3.94 -2.27 23.35
N ALA A 112 2.88 -3.07 23.20
CA ALA A 112 2.36 -3.93 24.28
C ALA A 112 3.39 -5.00 24.68
N LEU A 113 4.10 -5.56 23.70
CA LEU A 113 5.18 -6.52 23.93
C LEU A 113 6.36 -5.85 24.68
N GLN A 114 6.75 -4.64 24.29
CA GLN A 114 7.77 -3.87 25.00
C GLN A 114 7.34 -3.62 26.45
N ALA A 115 6.08 -3.23 26.69
CA ALA A 115 5.56 -3.03 28.04
C ALA A 115 5.51 -4.32 28.88
N LYS A 116 5.28 -5.49 28.25
CA LYS A 116 5.30 -6.79 28.93
C LYS A 116 6.70 -7.16 29.45
N TYR A 117 7.73 -6.90 28.66
CA TYR A 117 9.12 -7.28 28.98
C TYR A 117 9.92 -6.18 29.68
N ARG A 118 9.56 -4.93 29.46
CA ARG A 118 10.04 -3.76 30.19
C ARG A 118 8.83 -3.01 30.71
N PRO A 119 8.16 -3.53 31.77
CA PRO A 119 7.11 -2.76 32.41
C PRO A 119 7.74 -1.44 32.84
N PHE A 120 7.23 -0.33 32.27
CA PHE A 120 7.59 0.99 32.76
C PHE A 120 7.27 0.97 34.25
N THR A 121 8.31 0.95 35.08
CA THR A 121 8.16 1.24 36.50
C THR A 121 7.84 2.73 36.56
N SER A 122 6.57 3.08 36.35
CA SER A 122 6.06 4.36 36.82
C SER A 122 6.34 4.36 38.31
N GLY A 123 7.42 5.04 38.70
CA GLY A 123 7.78 5.33 40.06
C GLY A 123 6.74 6.26 40.67
N ALA A 124 5.52 5.76 40.86
CA ALA A 124 4.69 6.20 41.96
C ALA A 124 5.39 5.69 43.23
N SER A 125 6.50 6.35 43.57
CA SER A 125 7.01 6.38 44.94
C SER A 125 5.79 6.62 45.79
N ARG A 126 5.46 5.62 46.60
CA ARG A 126 4.36 5.67 47.55
C ARG A 126 4.65 6.90 48.40
N ILE A 127 3.96 8.01 48.13
CA ILE A 127 3.92 9.15 49.03
C ILE A 127 3.27 8.56 50.27
N GLY A 128 4.12 8.15 51.21
CA GLY A 128 3.71 7.80 52.55
C GLY A 128 3.04 9.05 53.09
N LEU A 129 1.71 9.03 53.13
CA LEU A 129 0.95 9.87 54.04
C LEU A 129 1.33 9.41 55.45
N PHE A 130 2.46 9.93 55.93
CA PHE A 130 2.80 9.87 57.34
C PHE A 130 1.99 10.96 58.05
N TRP A 131 0.97 10.47 58.77
CA TRP A 131 0.44 10.91 60.07
C TRP A 131 0.52 12.40 60.41
#